data_AF-A0A7S3M9U2-F1
#
_entry.id   AF-A0A7S3M9U2-F1
#
_cell.length_a   1.000
_cell.length_b   1.000
_cell.length_c   1.000
_cell.angle_alpha   90.00
_cell.angle_beta   90.00
_cell.angle_gamma   90.00
#
_symmetry.space_group_name_H-M   'P 1'
#
loop_
_entity.id
_entity.type
_entity.pdbx_description
1 polymer ?
#
loop_
_entity_poly.entity_id
_entity_poly.type
_entity_poly.pdbx_seq_one_letter_code
_entity_poly.pdbx_strand_id
1 'polypeptide(L)'
;MRFLVLPFIVSLCAAASIHMEQSLLDARDDLSQSGYPLASAEHEVVFAVNQKNIDQLEKILFEVSDPKHEKYGKFLNRQEVANLTSNAVGTQSVSNFLNKNGIRIVKSTPHGEYITATAPVSQWERLFATTFYTFNQRDAKKPVTRAHHYSIPSELADHVSAVFNTVQLPPRVPAKKALSQKVEGKAGSITPALLNSYYDITSNKGSPKVSQAVFESLGQYYSPSDLSLFEKTYNIPQQDIAVDIGGYVSDSECVADANNCIEANLDVQYLIAVSQTTPTTYWYEDAADSFLAWIQAVAASDAPPLVNSISYGAVENEMPKSIVNAFNTEAMKLGVQGVTIVVSSGDDGVANFQARTNPKKCGYNPSFPASSPYVTA
;
A
#
# COMPACT_ATOMS: atom_id res chain seq x y z
N MET A 1 -69.72 12.75 -6.99
CA MET A 1 -68.28 12.74 -7.34
C MET A 1 -67.62 11.59 -6.60
N ARG A 2 -67.29 10.50 -7.29
CA ARG A 2 -66.46 9.40 -6.75
C ARG A 2 -65.04 9.63 -7.27
N PHE A 3 -64.09 9.94 -6.39
CA PHE A 3 -62.68 10.01 -6.76
C PHE A 3 -62.13 8.59 -6.84
N LEU A 4 -61.73 8.20 -8.06
CA LEU A 4 -60.98 6.97 -8.31
C LEU A 4 -59.50 7.29 -8.00
N VAL A 5 -58.97 6.72 -6.92
CA VAL A 5 -57.53 6.78 -6.62
C VAL A 5 -56.89 5.59 -7.33
N LEU A 6 -56.16 5.83 -8.42
CA LEU A 6 -55.27 4.82 -9.01
C LEU A 6 -54.02 4.69 -8.13
N PRO A 7 -53.59 3.47 -7.75
CA PRO A 7 -52.30 3.29 -7.12
C PRO A 7 -51.21 3.42 -8.19
N PHE A 8 -50.32 4.40 -8.02
CA PHE A 8 -49.03 4.42 -8.71
C PHE A 8 -48.22 3.24 -8.19
N ILE A 9 -48.16 2.16 -8.95
CA ILE A 9 -47.18 1.10 -8.75
C ILE A 9 -45.85 1.65 -9.28
N VAL A 10 -45.04 2.23 -8.38
CA VAL A 10 -43.63 2.47 -8.65
C VAL A 10 -42.97 1.10 -8.66
N SER A 11 -42.80 0.52 -9.85
CA SER A 11 -41.96 -0.66 -10.03
C SER A 11 -40.52 -0.25 -9.75
N LEU A 12 -40.08 -0.42 -8.50
CA LEU A 12 -38.67 -0.41 -8.13
C LEU A 12 -38.03 -1.61 -8.83
N CYS A 13 -37.55 -1.42 -10.06
CA CYS A 13 -36.66 -2.37 -10.69
C CYS A 13 -35.37 -2.30 -9.87
N ALA A 14 -35.21 -3.22 -8.90
CA ALA A 14 -33.95 -3.36 -8.19
C ALA A 14 -32.88 -3.59 -9.25
N ALA A 15 -31.97 -2.64 -9.42
CA ALA A 15 -30.87 -2.77 -10.37
C ALA A 15 -30.14 -4.07 -10.05
N ALA A 16 -29.99 -4.94 -11.05
CA ALA A 16 -29.30 -6.21 -10.86
C ALA A 16 -27.90 -5.94 -10.29
N SER A 17 -27.59 -6.57 -9.16
CA SER A 17 -26.28 -6.48 -8.52
C SER A 17 -25.49 -7.77 -8.73
N ILE A 18 -24.17 -7.64 -8.78
CA ILE A 18 -23.23 -8.74 -8.92
C ILE A 18 -22.35 -8.79 -7.69
N HIS A 19 -22.31 -9.94 -7.02
CA HIS A 19 -21.42 -10.16 -5.88
C HIS A 19 -19.96 -10.02 -6.32
N MET A 20 -19.18 -9.23 -5.57
CA MET A 20 -17.79 -8.95 -5.90
C MET A 20 -16.81 -9.69 -5.01
N GLU A 21 -16.92 -9.50 -3.70
CA GLU A 21 -15.92 -10.00 -2.76
C GLU A 21 -16.52 -10.19 -1.37
N GLN A 22 -15.91 -11.11 -0.63
CA GLN A 22 -16.18 -11.39 0.77
C GLN A 22 -14.94 -11.05 1.61
N SER A 23 -15.16 -10.54 2.82
CA SER A 23 -14.09 -10.24 3.77
C SER A 23 -13.39 -11.51 4.26
N LEU A 24 -12.10 -11.41 4.53
CA LEU A 24 -11.30 -12.45 5.17
C LEU A 24 -11.33 -12.35 6.71
N LEU A 25 -12.42 -11.83 7.28
CA LEU A 25 -12.55 -11.64 8.72
C LEU A 25 -12.37 -12.95 9.51
N ASP A 26 -12.84 -14.07 8.98
CA ASP A 26 -12.71 -15.38 9.64
C ASP A 26 -11.24 -15.85 9.76
N ALA A 27 -10.33 -15.28 8.96
CA ALA A 27 -8.89 -15.53 9.05
C ALA A 27 -8.19 -14.62 10.08
N ARG A 28 -8.92 -13.68 10.71
CA ARG A 28 -8.37 -12.63 11.57
C ARG A 28 -8.91 -12.72 12.99
N ASP A 29 -8.00 -12.84 13.95
CA ASP A 29 -8.29 -12.90 15.39
C ASP A 29 -7.92 -11.61 16.14
N ASP A 30 -7.43 -10.60 15.42
CA ASP A 30 -7.07 -9.28 15.93
C ASP A 30 -8.17 -8.23 15.77
N LEU A 31 -9.25 -8.52 15.02
CA LEU A 31 -10.37 -7.60 14.82
C LEU A 31 -11.62 -8.00 15.61
N SER A 32 -12.32 -6.99 16.10
CA SER A 32 -13.62 -7.12 16.76
C SER A 32 -14.62 -6.12 16.20
N GLN A 33 -15.82 -6.59 15.88
CA GLN A 33 -16.92 -5.74 15.43
C GLN A 33 -17.54 -5.02 16.64
N SER A 34 -17.53 -3.69 16.66
CA SER A 34 -18.07 -2.90 17.79
C SER A 34 -19.42 -2.24 17.52
N GLY A 35 -19.96 -2.35 16.30
CA GLY A 35 -21.27 -1.82 15.97
C GLY A 35 -21.36 -1.34 14.52
N TYR A 36 -22.27 -0.39 14.30
CA TYR A 36 -22.52 0.22 13.00
C TYR A 36 -21.98 1.66 13.00
N PRO A 37 -21.34 2.11 11.91
CA PRO A 37 -21.07 3.53 11.73
C PRO A 37 -22.39 4.30 11.56
N LEU A 38 -22.36 5.63 11.75
CA LEU A 38 -23.52 6.46 11.47
C LEU A 38 -23.88 6.36 9.98
N ALA A 39 -25.16 6.20 9.67
CA ALA A 39 -25.68 6.17 8.31
C ALA A 39 -25.29 7.40 7.46
N SER A 40 -25.07 8.53 8.13
CA SER A 40 -24.65 9.82 7.55
C SER A 40 -23.15 10.07 7.60
N ALA A 41 -22.35 9.16 8.18
CA ALA A 41 -20.90 9.31 8.17
C ALA A 41 -20.38 9.17 6.74
N GLU A 42 -19.54 10.10 6.31
CA GLU A 42 -18.83 10.00 5.03
C GLU A 42 -17.84 8.84 5.09
N HIS A 43 -17.84 8.02 4.04
CA HIS A 43 -16.93 6.89 3.90
C HIS A 43 -16.30 6.91 2.50
N GLU A 44 -14.97 6.81 2.45
CA GLU A 44 -14.22 6.77 1.20
C GLU A 44 -14.02 5.34 0.74
N VAL A 45 -14.35 5.09 -0.52
CA VAL A 45 -14.05 3.85 -1.23
C VAL A 45 -13.18 4.11 -2.45
N VAL A 46 -12.42 3.12 -2.88
CA VAL A 46 -11.53 3.24 -4.05
C VAL A 46 -11.94 2.25 -5.12
N PHE A 47 -12.46 2.74 -6.23
CA PHE A 47 -12.77 1.91 -7.39
C PHE A 47 -11.46 1.60 -8.12
N ALA A 48 -11.12 0.32 -8.22
CA ALA A 48 -10.03 -0.17 -9.06
C ALA A 48 -10.61 -0.49 -10.45
N VAL A 49 -10.31 0.36 -11.43
CA VAL A 49 -10.75 0.17 -12.81
C VAL A 49 -9.97 -0.98 -13.42
N ASN A 50 -10.67 -1.85 -14.17
CA ASN A 50 -10.04 -2.93 -14.91
C ASN A 50 -9.00 -2.36 -15.89
N GLN A 51 -7.72 -2.59 -15.59
CA GLN A 51 -6.62 -2.22 -16.47
C GLN A 51 -6.53 -3.19 -17.66
N LYS A 52 -6.07 -2.71 -18.80
CA LYS A 52 -5.96 -3.49 -20.06
C LYS A 52 -4.60 -4.17 -20.19
N ASN A 53 -4.54 -5.22 -21.01
CA ASN A 53 -3.32 -5.83 -21.50
C ASN A 53 -2.33 -6.25 -20.39
N ILE A 54 -2.84 -6.70 -19.24
CA ILE A 54 -2.00 -7.11 -18.09
C ILE A 54 -1.14 -8.33 -18.43
N ASP A 55 -1.64 -9.23 -19.27
CA ASP A 55 -0.90 -10.35 -19.83
C ASP A 55 0.29 -9.89 -20.70
N GLN A 56 0.10 -8.83 -21.50
CA GLN A 56 1.17 -8.24 -22.30
C GLN A 56 2.17 -7.47 -21.43
N LEU A 57 1.70 -6.79 -20.39
CA LEU A 57 2.54 -6.11 -19.42
C LEU A 57 3.51 -7.10 -18.74
N GLU A 58 3.00 -8.23 -18.26
CA GLU A 58 3.80 -9.30 -17.66
C GLU A 58 4.82 -9.86 -18.66
N LYS A 59 4.39 -10.13 -19.89
CA LYS A 59 5.30 -10.60 -20.94
C LYS A 59 6.44 -9.60 -21.20
N ILE A 60 6.11 -8.32 -21.34
CA ILE A 60 7.10 -7.24 -21.56
C ILE A 60 8.07 -7.17 -20.37
N LEU A 61 7.58 -7.28 -19.13
CA LEU A 61 8.41 -7.29 -17.93
C LEU A 61 9.51 -8.34 -18.02
N PHE A 62 9.16 -9.59 -18.35
CA PHE A 62 10.16 -10.65 -18.49
C PHE A 62 11.12 -10.39 -19.65
N GLU A 63 10.65 -9.85 -20.78
CA GLU A 63 11.49 -9.53 -21.94
C GLU A 63 12.51 -8.41 -21.66
N VAL A 64 12.15 -7.41 -20.84
CA VAL A 64 13.05 -6.28 -20.50
C VAL A 64 13.94 -6.55 -19.29
N SER A 65 13.61 -7.55 -18.47
CA SER A 65 14.34 -7.91 -17.26
C SER A 65 15.25 -9.15 -17.39
N ASP A 66 15.10 -9.97 -18.43
CA ASP A 66 16.00 -11.11 -18.68
C ASP A 66 17.31 -10.66 -19.35
N PRO A 67 18.48 -10.76 -18.69
CA PRO A 67 19.77 -10.36 -19.25
C PRO A 67 20.20 -11.12 -20.52
N LYS A 68 19.53 -12.24 -20.85
CA LYS A 68 19.77 -13.01 -22.08
C LYS A 68 18.84 -12.62 -23.22
N HIS A 69 17.78 -11.85 -22.94
CA HIS A 69 16.81 -11.46 -23.94
C HIS A 69 17.27 -10.19 -24.69
N GLU A 70 16.95 -10.08 -25.97
CA GLU A 70 17.40 -8.95 -26.82
C GLU A 70 16.82 -7.58 -26.41
N LYS A 71 15.76 -7.59 -25.60
CA LYS A 71 15.11 -6.40 -25.04
C LYS A 71 15.58 -6.04 -23.63
N TYR A 72 16.54 -6.78 -23.06
CA TYR A 72 17.08 -6.46 -21.74
C TYR A 72 17.47 -4.98 -21.61
N GLY A 73 16.99 -4.33 -20.56
CA GLY A 73 17.26 -2.92 -20.28
C GLY A 73 16.55 -1.92 -21.20
N LYS A 74 15.72 -2.37 -22.16
CA LYS A 74 14.89 -1.51 -23.02
C LYS A 74 13.54 -1.25 -22.33
N PHE A 75 13.62 -0.58 -21.18
CA PHE A 75 12.47 -0.25 -20.35
C PHE A 75 11.53 0.76 -21.03
N LEU A 76 10.27 0.71 -20.62
CA LEU A 76 9.20 1.60 -21.07
C LEU A 76 9.22 2.88 -20.24
N ASN A 77 8.81 4.00 -20.83
CA ASN A 77 8.50 5.19 -20.05
C ASN A 77 7.06 5.15 -19.50
N ARG A 78 6.73 6.07 -18.57
CA ARG A 78 5.42 6.14 -17.92
C ARG A 78 4.25 6.22 -18.91
N GLN A 79 4.39 7.01 -19.97
CA GLN A 79 3.35 7.19 -20.97
C GLN A 79 3.13 5.93 -21.81
N GLU A 80 4.17 5.18 -22.13
CA GLU A 80 4.06 3.90 -22.84
C GLU A 80 3.33 2.86 -21.98
N VAL A 81 3.65 2.79 -20.69
CA VAL A 81 2.92 1.93 -19.73
C VAL A 81 1.46 2.35 -19.63
N ALA A 82 1.19 3.65 -19.51
CA ALA A 82 -0.18 4.17 -19.47
C ALA A 82 -0.94 3.82 -20.75
N ASN A 83 -0.34 3.98 -21.93
CA ASN A 83 -0.95 3.62 -23.21
C ASN A 83 -1.27 2.13 -23.30
N LEU A 84 -0.44 1.28 -22.69
CA LEU A 84 -0.66 -0.16 -22.63
C LEU A 84 -1.81 -0.53 -21.70
N THR A 85 -1.89 0.07 -20.50
CA THR A 85 -2.77 -0.44 -19.43
C THR A 85 -4.04 0.39 -19.16
N SER A 86 -4.11 1.63 -19.64
CA SER A 86 -5.25 2.52 -19.33
C SER A 86 -6.58 2.01 -19.90
N ASN A 87 -7.66 2.25 -19.14
CA ASN A 87 -9.01 1.90 -19.57
C ASN A 87 -9.98 3.08 -19.43
N ALA A 88 -9.85 4.06 -20.32
CA ALA A 88 -10.72 5.24 -20.35
C ALA A 88 -12.23 4.92 -20.39
N VAL A 89 -12.63 3.80 -21.02
CA VAL A 89 -14.05 3.36 -21.02
C VAL A 89 -14.49 2.98 -19.60
N GLY A 90 -13.70 2.16 -18.90
CA GLY A 90 -13.96 1.79 -17.51
C GLY A 90 -13.95 3.00 -16.57
N THR A 91 -12.95 3.88 -16.71
CA THR A 91 -12.85 5.14 -15.96
C THR A 91 -14.10 5.99 -16.17
N GLN A 92 -14.54 6.19 -17.41
CA GLN A 92 -15.73 6.98 -17.71
C GLN A 92 -17.01 6.33 -17.18
N SER A 93 -17.13 5.00 -17.24
CA SER A 93 -18.27 4.27 -16.66
C SER A 93 -18.35 4.49 -15.15
N VAL A 94 -17.23 4.40 -14.43
CA VAL A 94 -17.18 4.70 -12.99
C VAL A 94 -17.52 6.16 -12.71
N SER A 95 -16.92 7.12 -13.42
CA SER A 95 -17.24 8.54 -13.24
C SER A 95 -18.72 8.85 -13.50
N ASN A 96 -19.31 8.28 -14.55
CA ASN A 96 -20.73 8.43 -14.86
C ASN A 96 -21.62 7.85 -13.77
N PHE A 97 -21.29 6.65 -13.28
CA PHE A 97 -21.98 6.03 -12.16
C PHE A 97 -21.95 6.91 -10.90
N LEU A 98 -20.77 7.44 -10.54
CA LEU A 98 -20.61 8.30 -9.38
C LEU A 98 -21.42 9.59 -9.52
N ASN A 99 -21.31 10.27 -10.67
CA ASN A 99 -22.04 11.51 -10.95
C ASN A 99 -23.56 11.30 -10.95
N LYS A 100 -24.05 10.24 -11.60
CA LYS A 100 -25.47 9.87 -11.65
C LYS A 100 -26.07 9.65 -10.27
N ASN A 101 -25.27 9.15 -9.33
CA ASN A 101 -25.68 8.92 -7.94
C ASN A 101 -25.35 10.10 -7.02
N GLY A 102 -24.85 11.23 -7.54
CA GLY A 102 -24.49 12.40 -6.72
C GLY A 102 -23.34 12.16 -5.76
N ILE A 103 -22.45 11.21 -6.07
CA ILE A 103 -21.30 10.84 -5.23
C ILE A 103 -20.12 11.73 -5.59
N ARG A 104 -19.40 12.21 -4.58
CA ARG A 104 -18.24 13.08 -4.77
C ARG A 104 -16.98 12.26 -5.06
N ILE A 105 -16.34 12.55 -6.20
CA ILE A 105 -14.99 12.09 -6.49
C ILE A 105 -14.00 12.91 -5.66
N VAL A 106 -13.17 12.25 -4.86
CA VAL A 106 -12.15 12.87 -3.99
C VAL A 106 -10.86 13.05 -4.75
N LYS A 107 -10.38 11.98 -5.39
CA LYS A 107 -9.17 11.97 -6.21
C LYS A 107 -9.24 10.85 -7.25
N SER A 108 -8.47 10.99 -8.32
CA SER A 108 -8.25 9.97 -9.33
C SER A 108 -6.77 9.93 -9.68
N THR A 109 -6.23 8.75 -9.95
CA THR A 109 -4.89 8.63 -10.53
C THR A 109 -4.87 9.23 -11.95
N PRO A 110 -3.68 9.67 -12.45
CA PRO A 110 -3.55 10.37 -13.73
C PRO A 110 -4.15 9.65 -14.92
N HIS A 111 -4.16 8.30 -14.91
CA HIS A 111 -4.69 7.49 -16.01
C HIS A 111 -5.98 6.74 -15.64
N GLY A 112 -6.61 7.10 -14.52
CA GLY A 112 -7.93 6.62 -14.14
C GLY A 112 -7.99 5.16 -13.68
N GLU A 113 -6.86 4.58 -13.27
CA GLU A 113 -6.76 3.22 -12.72
C GLU A 113 -7.46 3.10 -11.37
N TYR A 114 -7.35 4.15 -10.54
CA TYR A 114 -7.97 4.20 -9.21
C TYR A 114 -8.73 5.51 -9.01
N ILE A 115 -10.01 5.39 -8.67
CA ILE A 115 -10.89 6.54 -8.40
C ILE A 115 -11.36 6.44 -6.94
N THR A 116 -10.90 7.37 -6.10
CA THR A 116 -11.39 7.50 -4.72
C THR A 116 -12.64 8.38 -4.71
N ALA A 117 -13.71 7.86 -4.12
CA ALA A 117 -14.99 8.56 -4.03
C ALA A 117 -15.55 8.44 -2.61
N THR A 118 -16.36 9.42 -2.22
CA THR A 118 -16.90 9.52 -0.87
C THR A 118 -18.38 9.86 -0.88
N ALA A 119 -19.11 9.18 0.00
CA ALA A 119 -20.54 9.33 0.20
C ALA A 119 -20.92 8.87 1.61
N PRO A 120 -22.13 9.19 2.09
CA PRO A 120 -22.66 8.63 3.31
C PRO A 120 -22.69 7.10 3.29
N VAL A 121 -22.35 6.45 4.42
CA VAL A 121 -22.40 4.98 4.57
C VAL A 121 -23.71 4.39 4.04
N SER A 122 -24.85 4.98 4.41
CA SER A 122 -26.16 4.48 3.98
C SER A 122 -26.35 4.47 2.45
N GLN A 123 -25.66 5.35 1.73
CA GLN A 123 -25.68 5.36 0.27
C GLN A 123 -24.86 4.21 -0.30
N TRP A 124 -23.68 3.96 0.28
CA TRP A 124 -22.87 2.80 -0.10
C TRP A 124 -23.55 1.48 0.20
N GLU A 125 -24.20 1.34 1.36
CA GLU A 125 -24.96 0.13 1.72
C GLU A 125 -26.04 -0.19 0.69
N ARG A 126 -26.78 0.83 0.22
CA ARG A 126 -27.79 0.67 -0.84
C ARG A 126 -27.17 0.29 -2.18
N LEU A 127 -26.12 0.98 -2.61
CA LEU A 127 -25.52 0.78 -3.93
C LEU A 127 -24.76 -0.54 -4.02
N PHE A 128 -24.13 -0.95 -2.93
CA PHE A 128 -23.31 -2.15 -2.88
C PHE A 128 -24.02 -3.37 -2.28
N ALA A 129 -25.32 -3.26 -1.99
CA ALA A 129 -26.12 -4.30 -1.35
C ALA A 129 -25.38 -4.95 -0.17
N THR A 130 -24.93 -4.10 0.76
CA THR A 130 -24.08 -4.48 1.89
C THR A 130 -24.49 -3.78 3.18
N THR A 131 -23.84 -4.13 4.27
CA THR A 131 -23.93 -3.44 5.56
C THR A 131 -22.51 -3.18 6.05
N PHE A 132 -22.25 -1.93 6.41
CA PHE A 132 -20.97 -1.53 7.00
C PHE A 132 -21.01 -1.63 8.52
N TYR A 133 -19.85 -1.95 9.08
CA TYR A 133 -19.63 -2.11 10.49
C TYR A 133 -18.34 -1.41 10.90
N THR A 134 -18.29 -1.01 12.16
CA THR A 134 -17.08 -0.49 12.79
C THR A 134 -16.30 -1.66 13.37
N PHE A 135 -15.05 -1.81 12.95
CA PHE A 135 -14.11 -2.80 13.47
C PHE A 135 -12.99 -2.12 14.25
N ASN A 136 -12.69 -2.66 15.43
CA ASN A 136 -11.51 -2.31 16.20
C ASN A 136 -10.48 -3.42 16.03
N GLN A 137 -9.34 -3.04 15.49
CA GLN A 137 -8.18 -3.90 15.42
C GLN A 137 -7.33 -3.71 16.68
N ARG A 138 -6.80 -4.81 17.22
CA ARG A 138 -5.86 -4.77 18.33
C ARG A 138 -4.65 -3.90 17.98
N ASP A 139 -4.21 -3.08 18.92
CA ASP A 139 -3.06 -2.17 18.81
C ASP A 139 -3.18 -1.04 17.76
N ALA A 140 -4.26 -1.00 16.96
CA ALA A 140 -4.54 0.10 16.07
C ALA A 140 -5.10 1.32 16.83
N LYS A 141 -4.66 2.52 16.46
CA LYS A 141 -5.09 3.79 17.11
C LYS A 141 -6.53 4.19 16.76
N LYS A 142 -7.03 3.76 15.59
CA LYS A 142 -8.33 4.18 15.04
C LYS A 142 -9.12 2.95 14.56
N PRO A 143 -10.44 2.92 14.79
CA PRO A 143 -11.29 1.90 14.19
C PRO A 143 -11.39 2.10 12.67
N VAL A 144 -11.83 1.06 11.97
CA VAL A 144 -12.10 1.10 10.53
C VAL A 144 -13.53 0.71 10.22
N THR A 145 -14.08 1.32 9.17
CA THR A 145 -15.40 0.99 8.62
C THR A 145 -15.23 -0.01 7.49
N ARG A 146 -15.78 -1.23 7.64
CA ARG A 146 -15.72 -2.31 6.66
C ARG A 146 -17.02 -3.12 6.61
N ALA A 147 -17.19 -3.94 5.60
CA ALA A 147 -18.32 -4.83 5.41
C ALA A 147 -17.88 -6.30 5.37
N HIS A 148 -18.83 -7.23 5.56
CA HIS A 148 -18.58 -8.67 5.45
C HIS A 148 -18.53 -9.15 4.00
N HIS A 149 -19.29 -8.52 3.12
CA HIS A 149 -19.30 -8.77 1.68
C HIS A 149 -19.73 -7.51 0.96
N TYR A 150 -19.58 -7.43 -0.35
CA TYR A 150 -20.27 -6.42 -1.15
C TYR A 150 -20.61 -6.93 -2.53
N SER A 151 -21.62 -6.30 -3.12
CA SER A 151 -21.95 -6.42 -4.53
C SER A 151 -21.76 -5.07 -5.19
N ILE A 152 -21.78 -5.02 -6.51
CA ILE A 152 -21.85 -3.77 -7.27
C ILE A 152 -23.02 -3.80 -8.25
N PRO A 153 -23.51 -2.64 -8.68
CA PRO A 153 -24.45 -2.57 -9.79
C PRO A 153 -23.86 -3.23 -11.05
N SER A 154 -24.66 -4.00 -11.77
CA SER A 154 -24.25 -4.70 -12.98
C SER A 154 -23.66 -3.79 -14.06
N GLU A 155 -24.03 -2.51 -14.09
CA GLU A 155 -23.44 -1.50 -14.99
C GLU A 155 -21.93 -1.26 -14.75
N LEU A 156 -21.37 -1.72 -13.63
CA LEU A 156 -19.94 -1.62 -13.30
C LEU A 156 -19.18 -2.94 -13.42
N ALA A 157 -19.86 -4.08 -13.61
CA ALA A 157 -19.25 -5.40 -13.45
C ALA A 157 -18.07 -5.67 -14.41
N ASP A 158 -18.15 -5.16 -15.64
CA ASP A 158 -17.08 -5.32 -16.64
C ASP A 158 -16.01 -4.21 -16.52
N HIS A 159 -16.17 -3.26 -15.60
CA HIS A 159 -15.35 -2.05 -15.54
C HIS A 159 -14.46 -1.95 -14.31
N VAL A 160 -14.77 -2.67 -13.22
CA VAL A 160 -13.97 -2.62 -11.99
C VAL A 160 -13.58 -4.01 -11.52
N SER A 161 -12.36 -4.15 -11.03
CA SER A 161 -11.84 -5.41 -10.46
C SER A 161 -12.14 -5.50 -8.97
N ALA A 162 -12.24 -4.35 -8.30
CA ALA A 162 -12.55 -4.25 -6.89
C ALA A 162 -13.04 -2.83 -6.53
N VAL A 163 -13.72 -2.74 -5.40
CA VAL A 163 -13.95 -1.48 -4.68
C VAL A 163 -13.31 -1.61 -3.30
N PHE A 164 -12.18 -0.95 -3.08
CA PHE A 164 -11.44 -1.03 -1.82
C PHE A 164 -12.05 -0.16 -0.72
N ASN A 165 -11.57 -0.36 0.50
CA ASN A 165 -12.18 0.14 1.75
C ASN A 165 -13.62 -0.36 1.94
N THR A 166 -13.98 -1.49 1.33
CA THR A 166 -15.27 -2.16 1.53
C THR A 166 -15.07 -3.32 2.49
N VAL A 167 -14.49 -4.43 2.04
CA VAL A 167 -14.32 -5.67 2.81
C VAL A 167 -12.88 -5.93 3.22
N GLN A 168 -11.92 -5.23 2.59
CA GLN A 168 -10.48 -5.45 2.78
C GLN A 168 -10.05 -4.93 4.14
N LEU A 169 -9.58 -5.83 5.00
CA LEU A 169 -9.16 -5.49 6.35
C LEU A 169 -7.71 -5.00 6.32
N PRO A 170 -7.39 -3.89 7.01
CA PRO A 170 -6.01 -3.45 7.23
C PRO A 170 -5.05 -4.59 7.60
N PRO A 171 -3.78 -4.53 7.16
CA PRO A 171 -2.71 -5.39 7.66
C PRO A 171 -2.66 -5.42 9.20
N ARG A 172 -2.17 -6.51 9.77
CA ARG A 172 -1.93 -6.60 11.22
C ARG A 172 -0.96 -5.51 11.64
N VAL A 173 -1.34 -4.69 12.60
CA VAL A 173 -0.39 -3.79 13.28
C VAL A 173 0.42 -4.64 14.25
N PRO A 174 1.73 -4.84 14.04
CA PRO A 174 2.52 -5.62 14.98
C PRO A 174 2.63 -4.84 16.29
N ALA A 175 2.54 -5.55 17.43
CA ALA A 175 2.82 -4.93 18.72
C ALA A 175 4.24 -4.34 18.72
N LYS A 176 4.36 -3.05 19.06
CA LYS A 176 5.66 -2.38 19.17
C LYS A 176 6.49 -3.12 20.22
N LYS A 177 7.65 -3.66 19.83
CA LYS A 177 8.65 -4.10 20.81
C LYS A 177 9.25 -2.84 21.42
N ALA A 178 8.97 -2.59 22.69
CA ALA A 178 9.66 -1.52 23.41
C ALA A 178 11.17 -1.79 23.34
N LEU A 179 11.96 -0.80 22.94
CA LEU A 179 13.41 -0.86 23.11
C LEU A 179 13.70 -1.17 24.59
N SER A 180 14.34 -2.31 24.83
CA SER A 180 14.99 -2.59 26.11
C SER A 180 16.04 -1.51 26.30
N GLN A 181 15.75 -0.52 27.16
CA GLN A 181 16.72 0.49 27.62
C GLN A 181 17.86 -0.21 28.39
N LYS A 182 18.80 -0.79 27.65
CA LYS A 182 20.18 -1.13 28.02
C LYS A 182 20.78 -2.02 26.93
N VAL A 183 21.33 -1.37 25.91
CA VAL A 183 22.50 -1.93 25.23
C VAL A 183 23.54 -0.82 25.23
N GLU A 184 24.35 -0.77 26.31
CA GLU A 184 25.68 -0.19 26.17
C GLU A 184 26.33 -0.86 24.96
N GLY A 185 26.82 -0.06 24.00
CA GLY A 185 27.37 -0.55 22.74
C GLY A 185 28.43 -1.62 22.98
N LYS A 186 28.01 -2.89 22.94
CA LYS A 186 28.91 -4.04 23.04
C LYS A 186 29.53 -4.28 21.68
N ALA A 187 30.73 -4.85 21.66
CA ALA A 187 31.30 -5.46 20.48
C ALA A 187 30.24 -6.34 19.78
N GLY A 188 29.93 -6.04 18.51
CA GLY A 188 28.87 -6.73 17.75
C GLY A 188 27.74 -5.86 17.20
N SER A 189 27.77 -4.53 17.35
CA SER A 189 26.83 -3.65 16.65
C SER A 189 27.01 -3.74 15.13
N ILE A 190 25.90 -3.88 14.39
CA ILE A 190 25.89 -3.68 12.94
C ILE A 190 26.07 -2.20 12.67
N THR A 191 27.08 -1.83 11.89
CA THR A 191 27.41 -0.46 11.51
C THR A 191 27.63 -0.39 10.01
N PRO A 192 27.54 0.80 9.38
CA PRO A 192 27.87 0.95 7.96
C PRO A 192 29.25 0.38 7.59
N ALA A 193 30.28 0.61 8.42
CA ALA A 193 31.62 0.08 8.17
C ALA A 193 31.67 -1.46 8.25
N LEU A 194 30.92 -2.08 9.17
CA LEU A 194 30.81 -3.53 9.24
C LEU A 194 30.11 -4.09 8.00
N LEU A 195 28.99 -3.49 7.58
CA LEU A 195 28.27 -3.91 6.37
C LEU A 195 29.16 -3.79 5.13
N ASN A 196 29.89 -2.68 5.00
CA ASN A 196 30.83 -2.50 3.90
C ASN A 196 31.91 -3.59 3.89
N SER A 197 32.50 -3.89 5.05
CA SER A 197 33.51 -4.94 5.16
C SER A 197 32.96 -6.33 4.91
N TYR A 198 31.70 -6.59 5.30
CA TYR A 198 31.09 -7.92 5.18
C TYR A 198 30.63 -8.22 3.75
N TYR A 199 30.11 -7.21 3.04
CA TYR A 199 29.61 -7.31 1.68
C TYR A 199 30.60 -6.83 0.60
N ASP A 200 31.87 -6.65 0.97
CA ASP A 200 32.93 -6.17 0.07
C ASP A 200 32.59 -4.85 -0.66
N ILE A 201 31.87 -3.95 0.02
CA ILE A 201 31.50 -2.64 -0.54
C ILE A 201 32.70 -1.69 -0.43
N THR A 202 33.38 -1.48 -1.55
CA THR A 202 34.59 -0.64 -1.61
C THR A 202 34.29 0.85 -1.71
N SER A 203 33.03 1.23 -2.03
CA SER A 203 32.59 2.61 -2.16
C SER A 203 31.09 2.72 -1.98
N ASN A 204 30.66 3.58 -1.06
CA ASN A 204 29.24 3.92 -0.85
C ASN A 204 28.84 5.18 -1.64
N LYS A 205 29.71 5.69 -2.52
CA LYS A 205 29.40 6.85 -3.35
C LYS A 205 28.26 6.52 -4.31
N GLY A 206 27.12 7.16 -4.10
CA GLY A 206 25.96 7.14 -4.97
C GLY A 206 26.07 8.12 -6.15
N SER A 207 24.91 8.46 -6.73
CA SER A 207 24.84 9.26 -7.95
C SER A 207 23.58 10.14 -7.96
N PRO A 208 23.68 11.44 -8.31
CA PRO A 208 22.51 12.31 -8.46
C PRO A 208 21.67 11.97 -9.70
N LYS A 209 22.12 11.04 -10.56
CA LYS A 209 21.37 10.55 -11.73
C LYS A 209 20.45 9.37 -11.39
N VAL A 210 20.52 8.87 -10.16
CA VAL A 210 19.69 7.79 -9.65
C VAL A 210 18.80 8.37 -8.54
N SER A 211 17.68 7.72 -8.26
CA SER A 211 16.82 8.07 -7.13
C SER A 211 16.49 6.81 -6.34
N GLN A 212 16.34 6.97 -5.02
CA GLN A 212 15.97 5.90 -4.12
C GLN A 212 14.87 6.36 -3.17
N ALA A 213 14.13 5.42 -2.62
CA ALA A 213 13.06 5.72 -1.68
C ALA A 213 12.87 4.63 -0.64
N VAL A 214 12.36 5.07 0.51
CA VAL A 214 11.75 4.22 1.52
C VAL A 214 10.26 4.46 1.50
N PHE A 215 9.47 3.40 1.54
CA PHE A 215 8.02 3.47 1.72
C PHE A 215 7.68 3.23 3.18
N GLU A 216 6.98 4.18 3.78
CA GLU A 216 6.78 4.28 5.22
C GLU A 216 5.30 4.44 5.57
N SER A 217 4.91 3.88 6.71
CA SER A 217 3.53 3.91 7.20
C SER A 217 3.46 3.58 8.70
N LEU A 218 2.26 3.28 9.21
CA LEU A 218 2.01 2.79 10.58
C LEU A 218 2.52 3.72 11.70
N GLY A 219 2.54 5.03 11.45
CA GLY A 219 2.93 6.06 12.41
C GLY A 219 4.42 6.07 12.73
N GLN A 220 5.25 5.68 11.76
CA GLN A 220 6.71 5.82 11.83
C GLN A 220 7.15 7.17 11.28
N TYR A 221 7.98 7.88 12.04
CA TYR A 221 8.49 9.20 11.70
C TYR A 221 9.99 9.13 11.47
N TYR A 222 10.44 9.89 10.47
CA TYR A 222 11.84 10.14 10.25
C TYR A 222 12.28 11.41 11.00
N SER A 223 13.44 11.37 11.66
CA SER A 223 14.04 12.50 12.38
C SER A 223 15.29 13.03 11.66
N PRO A 224 15.25 14.26 11.12
CA PRO A 224 16.42 14.91 10.53
C PRO A 224 17.59 15.07 11.49
N SER A 225 17.31 15.32 12.77
CA SER A 225 18.35 15.43 13.81
C SER A 225 19.02 14.07 14.06
N ASP A 226 18.25 12.98 14.06
CA ASP A 226 18.79 11.63 14.24
C ASP A 226 19.64 11.20 13.03
N LEU A 227 19.21 11.52 11.80
CA LEU A 227 20.05 11.28 10.61
C LEU A 227 21.35 12.07 10.68
N SER A 228 21.29 13.37 10.99
CA SER A 228 22.49 14.21 11.12
C SER A 228 23.47 13.65 12.17
N LEU A 229 22.92 13.13 13.28
CA LEU A 229 23.72 12.47 14.32
C LEU A 229 24.31 11.14 13.83
N PHE A 230 23.53 10.31 13.15
CA PHE A 230 23.98 9.04 12.56
C PHE A 230 25.11 9.27 11.55
N GLU A 231 24.93 10.22 10.63
CA GLU A 231 25.92 10.56 9.60
C GLU A 231 27.23 11.02 10.22
N LYS A 232 27.15 11.93 11.20
CA LYS A 232 28.33 12.39 11.96
C LYS A 232 29.01 11.24 12.71
N THR A 233 28.22 10.34 13.31
CA THR A 233 28.75 9.21 14.10
C THR A 233 29.53 8.23 13.23
N TYR A 234 29.07 8.00 11.99
CA TYR A 234 29.66 7.01 11.09
C TYR A 234 30.48 7.62 9.93
N ASN A 235 30.80 8.91 10.01
CA ASN A 235 31.55 9.65 8.99
C ASN A 235 30.95 9.55 7.58
N ILE A 236 29.61 9.60 7.49
CA ILE A 236 28.87 9.66 6.22
C ILE A 236 28.75 11.13 5.80
N PRO A 237 28.88 11.48 4.51
CA PRO A 237 28.62 12.83 4.04
C PRO A 237 27.20 13.26 4.40
N GLN A 238 27.08 14.43 5.03
CA GLN A 238 25.78 14.96 5.42
C GLN A 238 24.88 15.16 4.19
N GLN A 239 23.64 14.67 4.26
CA GLN A 239 22.64 14.89 3.23
C GLN A 239 21.23 15.00 3.82
N ASP A 240 20.41 15.83 3.18
CA ASP A 240 19.00 15.92 3.50
C ASP A 240 18.18 14.95 2.64
N ILE A 241 16.97 14.62 3.12
CA ILE A 241 15.95 13.98 2.29
C ILE A 241 15.61 14.94 1.14
N ALA A 242 15.71 14.44 -0.10
CA ALA A 242 15.50 15.25 -1.29
C ALA A 242 14.02 15.54 -1.55
N VAL A 243 13.15 14.58 -1.21
CA VAL A 243 11.70 14.70 -1.35
C VAL A 243 11.02 14.04 -0.15
N ASP A 244 10.16 14.79 0.53
CA ASP A 244 9.29 14.27 1.60
C ASP A 244 7.84 14.25 1.09
N ILE A 245 7.23 13.06 1.12
CA ILE A 245 5.82 12.85 0.78
C ILE A 245 5.10 12.43 2.06
N GLY A 246 3.97 13.08 2.34
CA GLY A 246 3.10 12.74 3.47
C GLY A 246 3.37 13.56 4.74
N GLY A 247 4.54 14.20 4.88
CA GLY A 247 4.81 15.14 5.98
C GLY A 247 5.03 14.48 7.34
N TYR A 248 5.62 13.28 7.35
CA TYR A 248 5.92 12.49 8.56
C TYR A 248 7.40 12.62 8.98
N VAL A 249 7.94 13.81 8.80
CA VAL A 249 9.31 14.19 9.21
C VAL A 249 9.21 15.01 10.50
N SER A 250 9.71 14.47 11.62
CA SER A 250 9.53 15.10 12.94
C SER A 250 10.55 14.64 13.97
N ASP A 251 11.41 15.56 14.42
CA ASP A 251 12.28 15.33 15.58
C ASP A 251 11.45 15.18 16.87
N SER A 252 10.37 15.94 17.02
CA SER A 252 9.59 15.97 18.28
C SER A 252 8.86 14.67 18.55
N GLU A 253 8.42 13.96 17.51
CA GLU A 253 7.78 12.64 17.67
C GLU A 253 8.79 11.59 18.17
N CYS A 254 10.03 11.64 17.68
CA CYS A 254 11.10 10.74 18.10
C CYS A 254 11.59 11.03 19.52
N VAL A 255 11.64 12.32 19.90
CA VAL A 255 11.95 12.74 21.28
C VAL A 255 10.84 12.32 22.24
N ALA A 256 9.57 12.42 21.82
CA ALA A 256 8.44 12.03 22.64
C ALA A 256 8.40 10.51 22.90
N ASP A 257 8.61 9.70 21.86
CA ASP A 257 8.76 8.25 21.97
C ASP A 257 9.61 7.71 20.82
N ALA A 258 10.81 7.21 21.13
CA ALA A 258 11.71 6.65 20.13
C ALA A 258 11.07 5.49 19.34
N ASN A 259 10.09 4.76 19.91
CA ASN A 259 9.38 3.70 19.20
C ASN A 259 8.46 4.21 18.07
N ASN A 260 8.29 5.53 17.94
CA ASN A 260 7.64 6.15 16.79
C ASN A 260 8.59 6.31 15.61
N CYS A 261 9.88 6.03 15.74
CA CYS A 261 10.85 6.34 14.70
C CYS A 261 11.83 5.21 14.39
N ILE A 262 11.71 4.05 15.05
CA ILE A 262 12.68 2.96 14.90
C ILE A 262 12.77 2.51 13.44
N GLU A 263 11.64 2.28 12.79
CA GLU A 263 11.59 1.77 11.41
C GLU A 263 12.10 2.83 10.44
N ALA A 264 11.43 4.00 10.42
CA ALA A 264 11.74 5.07 9.50
C ALA A 264 13.17 5.62 9.64
N ASN A 265 13.71 5.71 10.87
CA ASN A 265 15.12 6.07 11.04
C ASN A 265 16.04 4.96 10.53
N LEU A 266 15.77 3.69 10.84
CA LEU A 266 16.60 2.56 10.38
C LEU A 266 16.69 2.55 8.84
N ASP A 267 15.54 2.60 8.18
CA ASP A 267 15.40 2.53 6.74
C ASP A 267 16.11 3.70 6.04
N VAL A 268 15.85 4.93 6.48
CA VAL A 268 16.51 6.12 5.91
C VAL A 268 18.02 6.08 6.16
N GLN A 269 18.45 5.85 7.40
CA GLN A 269 19.86 5.95 7.77
C GLN A 269 20.72 4.90 7.06
N TYR A 270 20.25 3.65 6.97
CA TYR A 270 21.02 2.59 6.33
C TYR A 270 20.97 2.65 4.81
N LEU A 271 19.85 3.07 4.21
CA LEU A 271 19.80 3.29 2.76
C LEU A 271 20.79 4.40 2.34
N ILE A 272 20.82 5.50 3.08
CA ILE A 272 21.78 6.60 2.86
C ILE A 272 23.22 6.14 3.11
N ALA A 273 23.46 5.31 4.13
CA ALA A 273 24.79 4.85 4.46
C ALA A 273 25.48 4.08 3.33
N VAL A 274 24.74 3.25 2.60
CA VAL A 274 25.25 2.40 1.50
C VAL A 274 25.17 3.06 0.12
N SER A 275 24.37 4.13 -0.02
CA SER A 275 24.17 4.88 -1.26
C SER A 275 24.17 6.39 -0.98
N GLN A 276 25.35 6.89 -0.66
CA GLN A 276 25.58 8.27 -0.22
C GLN A 276 25.42 9.25 -1.38
N THR A 277 24.88 10.43 -1.12
CA THR A 277 24.57 11.52 -2.05
C THR A 277 23.53 11.20 -3.13
N THR A 278 22.91 10.02 -3.08
CA THR A 278 21.78 9.68 -3.96
C THR A 278 20.51 10.38 -3.45
N PRO A 279 19.78 11.13 -4.32
CA PRO A 279 18.49 11.71 -3.98
C PRO A 279 17.55 10.67 -3.37
N THR A 280 17.23 10.87 -2.09
CA THR A 280 16.40 9.95 -1.30
C THR A 280 15.04 10.57 -1.08
N THR A 281 13.99 9.81 -1.41
CA THR A 281 12.60 10.16 -1.14
C THR A 281 12.14 9.44 0.12
N TYR A 282 11.65 10.19 1.10
CA TYR A 282 10.90 9.64 2.22
C TYR A 282 9.42 9.62 1.81
N TRP A 283 8.90 8.44 1.49
CA TRP A 283 7.53 8.31 1.00
C TRP A 283 6.62 7.75 2.08
N TYR A 284 5.91 8.63 2.76
CA TYR A 284 4.96 8.24 3.78
C TYR A 284 3.50 8.29 3.30
N GLU A 285 2.73 7.24 3.59
CA GLU A 285 1.28 7.22 3.38
C GLU A 285 0.53 6.91 4.70
N ASP A 286 -0.30 7.86 5.14
CA ASP A 286 -1.19 7.70 6.30
C ASP A 286 -2.51 7.06 5.87
N ALA A 287 -2.50 5.73 5.76
CA ALA A 287 -3.69 4.95 5.46
C ALA A 287 -3.86 3.80 6.44
N ALA A 288 -5.11 3.39 6.64
CA ALA A 288 -5.40 2.19 7.42
C ALA A 288 -4.83 0.94 6.74
N ASP A 289 -4.85 0.89 5.41
CA ASP A 289 -4.24 -0.18 4.61
C ASP A 289 -3.02 0.37 3.88
N SER A 290 -1.83 0.01 4.37
CA SER A 290 -0.55 0.49 3.84
C SER A 290 -0.30 0.03 2.40
N PHE A 291 -0.80 -1.14 1.99
CA PHE A 291 -0.59 -1.64 0.63
C PHE A 291 -1.54 -1.00 -0.37
N LEU A 292 -2.79 -0.73 0.03
CA LEU A 292 -3.67 0.11 -0.79
C LEU A 292 -3.09 1.51 -0.96
N ALA A 293 -2.53 2.08 0.11
CA ALA A 293 -1.83 3.37 0.05
C ALA A 293 -0.69 3.33 -0.96
N TRP A 294 0.20 2.32 -0.86
CA TRP A 294 1.30 2.12 -1.79
C TRP A 294 0.80 2.02 -3.24
N ILE A 295 -0.21 1.19 -3.51
CA ILE A 295 -0.82 1.01 -4.84
C ILE A 295 -1.25 2.35 -5.43
N GLN A 296 -2.01 3.15 -4.67
CA GLN A 296 -2.50 4.44 -5.15
C GLN A 296 -1.36 5.45 -5.35
N ALA A 297 -0.36 5.41 -4.47
CA ALA A 297 0.77 6.32 -4.48
C ALA A 297 1.66 6.11 -5.72
N VAL A 298 2.02 4.86 -6.03
CA VAL A 298 2.83 4.55 -7.22
C VAL A 298 2.05 4.69 -8.53
N ALA A 299 0.74 4.45 -8.49
CA ALA A 299 -0.15 4.71 -9.63
C ALA A 299 -0.31 6.21 -9.89
N ALA A 300 -0.22 7.05 -8.86
CA ALA A 300 -0.24 8.50 -8.99
C ALA A 300 1.11 9.14 -9.37
N SER A 301 2.21 8.39 -9.26
CA SER A 301 3.56 8.90 -9.52
C SER A 301 3.88 9.02 -11.01
N ASP A 302 4.25 10.21 -11.46
CA ASP A 302 4.77 10.44 -12.81
C ASP A 302 6.22 9.99 -12.97
N ALA A 303 7.01 10.06 -11.89
CA ALA A 303 8.43 9.76 -11.85
C ALA A 303 8.77 8.98 -10.57
N PRO A 304 8.41 7.68 -10.50
CA PRO A 304 8.73 6.87 -9.34
C PRO A 304 10.25 6.77 -9.13
N PRO A 305 10.73 6.77 -7.87
CA PRO A 305 12.14 6.52 -7.57
C PRO A 305 12.62 5.20 -8.17
N LEU A 306 13.88 5.15 -8.64
CA LEU A 306 14.40 3.98 -9.37
C LEU A 306 14.61 2.76 -8.47
N VAL A 307 14.81 2.97 -7.17
CA VAL A 307 14.90 1.90 -6.17
C VAL A 307 13.94 2.23 -5.03
N ASN A 308 13.03 1.31 -4.71
CA ASN A 308 12.07 1.47 -3.62
C ASN A 308 12.28 0.36 -2.61
N SER A 309 12.49 0.72 -1.35
CA SER A 309 12.58 -0.20 -0.21
C SER A 309 11.26 -0.20 0.56
N ILE A 310 10.75 -1.39 0.88
CA ILE A 310 9.52 -1.59 1.65
C ILE A 310 9.83 -2.53 2.81
N SER A 311 9.83 -2.02 4.04
CA SER A 311 10.06 -2.82 5.26
C SER A 311 8.76 -3.24 5.97
N TYR A 312 7.64 -3.25 5.23
CA TYR A 312 6.31 -3.61 5.74
C TYR A 312 5.82 -4.92 5.13
N GLY A 313 5.18 -5.74 5.96
CA GLY A 313 4.64 -7.03 5.57
C GLY A 313 3.33 -7.38 6.26
N ALA A 314 2.59 -8.31 5.66
CA ALA A 314 1.41 -8.95 6.22
C ALA A 314 1.41 -10.45 5.91
N VAL A 315 0.61 -11.22 6.63
CA VAL A 315 0.44 -12.65 6.32
C VAL A 315 -0.33 -12.78 5.01
N GLU A 316 0.26 -13.42 4.00
CA GLU A 316 -0.33 -13.47 2.65
C GLU A 316 -1.75 -14.07 2.64
N ASN A 317 -2.01 -15.10 3.46
CA ASN A 317 -3.32 -15.75 3.54
C ASN A 317 -4.42 -14.88 4.20
N GLU A 318 -4.03 -13.78 4.83
CA GLU A 318 -4.93 -12.77 5.39
C GLU A 318 -5.14 -11.60 4.43
N MET A 319 -4.41 -11.57 3.30
CA MET A 319 -4.51 -10.51 2.30
C MET A 319 -5.59 -10.83 1.26
N PRO A 320 -6.51 -9.88 1.00
CA PRO A 320 -7.47 -10.03 -0.09
C PRO A 320 -6.75 -10.16 -1.44
N LYS A 321 -7.17 -11.14 -2.26
CA LYS A 321 -6.60 -11.34 -3.61
C LYS A 321 -6.70 -10.08 -4.47
N SER A 322 -7.73 -9.26 -4.26
CA SER A 322 -7.90 -7.97 -4.94
C SER A 322 -6.74 -7.00 -4.66
N ILE A 323 -6.28 -6.89 -3.41
CA ILE A 323 -5.12 -6.08 -3.01
C ILE A 323 -3.84 -6.67 -3.59
N VAL A 324 -3.64 -8.00 -3.46
CA VAL A 324 -2.45 -8.69 -4.00
C VAL A 324 -2.33 -8.47 -5.51
N ASN A 325 -3.43 -8.64 -6.26
CA ASN A 325 -3.44 -8.46 -7.71
C ASN A 325 -3.19 -7.00 -8.11
N ALA A 326 -3.77 -6.04 -7.39
CA ALA A 326 -3.55 -4.62 -7.65
C ALA A 326 -2.10 -4.21 -7.38
N PHE A 327 -1.53 -4.65 -6.25
CA PHE A 327 -0.12 -4.46 -5.94
C PHE A 327 0.77 -5.06 -7.02
N ASN A 328 0.54 -6.32 -7.39
CA ASN A 328 1.31 -7.01 -8.43
C ASN A 328 1.22 -6.28 -9.77
N THR A 329 0.06 -5.75 -10.13
CA THR A 329 -0.11 -4.96 -11.36
C THR A 329 0.75 -3.70 -11.33
N GLU A 330 0.72 -2.95 -10.23
CA GLU A 330 1.54 -1.73 -10.12
C GLU A 330 3.04 -2.06 -9.98
N ALA A 331 3.40 -3.16 -9.33
CA ALA A 331 4.78 -3.67 -9.29
C ALA A 331 5.29 -4.04 -10.70
N MET A 332 4.47 -4.71 -11.52
CA MET A 332 4.81 -4.97 -12.92
C MET A 332 4.97 -3.68 -13.72
N LYS A 333 4.09 -2.69 -13.53
CA LYS A 333 4.20 -1.37 -14.16
C LYS A 333 5.52 -0.69 -13.80
N LEU A 334 5.94 -0.74 -12.53
CA LEU A 334 7.24 -0.24 -12.10
C LEU A 334 8.40 -1.04 -12.74
N GLY A 335 8.31 -2.37 -12.74
CA GLY A 335 9.36 -3.23 -13.30
C GLY A 335 9.60 -3.00 -14.79
N VAL A 336 8.54 -2.83 -15.61
CA VAL A 336 8.71 -2.50 -17.04
C VAL A 336 9.34 -1.13 -17.27
N GLN A 337 9.29 -0.23 -16.27
CA GLN A 337 9.96 1.07 -16.26
C GLN A 337 11.41 1.00 -15.73
N GLY A 338 11.91 -0.20 -15.40
CA GLY A 338 13.25 -0.38 -14.86
C GLY A 338 13.39 0.01 -13.40
N VAL A 339 12.28 0.11 -12.67
CA VAL A 339 12.29 0.37 -11.22
C VAL A 339 12.49 -0.93 -10.46
N THR A 340 13.38 -0.90 -9.48
CA THR A 340 13.62 -2.01 -8.54
C THR A 340 12.78 -1.81 -7.28
N ILE A 341 12.10 -2.87 -6.84
CA ILE A 341 11.36 -2.92 -5.58
C ILE A 341 12.02 -3.98 -4.70
N VAL A 342 12.51 -3.57 -3.54
CA VAL A 342 13.10 -4.44 -2.52
C VAL A 342 12.16 -4.49 -1.32
N VAL A 343 11.80 -5.68 -0.87
CA VAL A 343 10.83 -5.89 0.21
C VAL A 343 11.46 -6.76 1.28
N SER A 344 11.31 -6.41 2.56
CA SER A 344 11.77 -7.28 3.64
C SER A 344 11.00 -8.60 3.67
N SER A 345 11.69 -9.73 3.81
CA SER A 345 11.06 -11.06 3.86
C SER A 345 10.23 -11.33 5.13
N GLY A 346 10.38 -10.48 6.14
CA GLY A 346 9.76 -10.60 7.48
C GLY A 346 10.70 -11.13 8.56
N ASP A 347 10.40 -10.79 9.83
CA ASP A 347 11.30 -11.02 10.98
C ASP A 347 11.02 -12.30 11.78
N ASP A 348 9.96 -13.02 11.44
CA ASP A 348 9.37 -14.04 12.31
C ASP A 348 9.53 -15.48 11.78
N GLY A 349 10.40 -15.64 10.78
CA GLY A 349 10.64 -16.91 10.10
C GLY A 349 9.36 -17.48 9.47
N VAL A 350 9.31 -18.80 9.35
CA VAL A 350 8.27 -19.49 8.56
C VAL A 350 6.85 -19.31 9.11
N ALA A 351 6.70 -19.07 10.41
CA ALA A 351 5.39 -18.95 11.06
C ALA A 351 4.82 -17.53 11.02
N ASN A 352 5.58 -16.54 10.53
CA ASN A 352 5.18 -15.13 10.46
C ASN A 352 4.74 -14.57 11.83
N PHE A 353 3.95 -13.49 11.88
CA PHE A 353 3.52 -12.80 13.10
C PHE A 353 2.89 -13.71 14.16
N GLN A 354 2.39 -14.88 13.78
CA GLN A 354 1.87 -15.89 14.71
C GLN A 354 2.94 -16.36 15.71
N ALA A 355 4.21 -16.37 15.32
CA ALA A 355 5.33 -16.72 16.20
C ALA A 355 5.52 -15.73 17.36
N ARG A 356 5.14 -14.44 17.17
CA ARG A 356 5.30 -13.39 18.19
C ARG A 356 4.38 -13.61 19.39
N THR A 357 3.19 -14.15 19.17
CA THR A 357 2.17 -14.32 20.23
C THR A 357 2.14 -15.73 20.80
N ASN A 358 2.60 -16.73 20.04
CA ASN A 358 2.67 -18.10 20.51
C ASN A 358 3.84 -18.85 19.85
N PRO A 359 4.93 -19.15 20.59
CA PRO A 359 6.11 -19.82 20.03
C PRO A 359 5.87 -21.27 19.58
N LYS A 360 4.69 -21.84 19.89
CA LYS A 360 4.28 -23.16 19.38
C LYS A 360 3.53 -23.08 18.04
N LYS A 361 3.24 -21.87 17.53
CA LYS A 361 2.65 -21.71 16.20
C LYS A 361 3.63 -22.24 15.16
N CYS A 362 3.12 -23.08 14.28
CA CYS A 362 3.86 -23.75 13.24
C CYS A 362 3.10 -23.64 11.92
N GLY A 363 3.81 -23.92 10.82
CA GLY A 363 3.30 -23.77 9.46
C GLY A 363 4.13 -22.77 8.65
N TYR A 364 3.94 -22.80 7.33
CA TYR A 364 4.54 -21.87 6.40
C TYR A 364 3.51 -20.79 6.06
N ASN A 365 3.76 -19.57 6.53
CA ASN A 365 2.91 -18.40 6.36
C ASN A 365 3.74 -17.31 5.66
N PRO A 366 3.82 -17.30 4.32
CA PRO A 366 4.60 -16.31 3.59
C PRO A 366 4.15 -14.87 3.89
N SER A 367 5.09 -13.94 3.83
CA SER A 367 4.85 -12.51 4.01
C SER A 367 4.57 -11.85 2.66
N PHE A 368 3.49 -11.07 2.57
CA PHE A 368 3.21 -10.18 1.45
C PHE A 368 3.61 -8.75 1.83
N PRO A 369 4.31 -7.96 0.98
CA PRO A 369 4.51 -8.16 -0.45
C PRO A 369 5.75 -8.96 -0.85
N ALA A 370 6.53 -9.50 0.10
CA ALA A 370 7.71 -10.30 -0.20
C ALA A 370 7.41 -11.55 -1.05
N SER A 371 6.19 -12.10 -0.98
CA SER A 371 5.74 -13.21 -1.83
C SER A 371 5.36 -12.79 -3.26
N SER A 372 5.32 -11.50 -3.58
CA SER A 372 5.08 -11.04 -4.95
C SER A 372 6.19 -11.53 -5.87
N PRO A 373 5.87 -12.09 -7.05
CA PRO A 373 6.90 -12.54 -7.99
C PRO A 373 7.61 -11.37 -8.71
N TYR A 374 7.19 -10.13 -8.45
CA TYR A 374 7.66 -8.93 -9.14
C TYR A 374 8.51 -8.02 -8.23
N VAL A 375 8.99 -8.55 -7.11
CA VAL A 375 9.88 -7.84 -6.18
C VAL A 375 11.13 -8.68 -5.88
N THR A 376 12.15 -8.01 -5.34
CA THR A 376 13.29 -8.67 -4.71
C THR A 376 13.01 -8.79 -3.21
N ALA A 377 12.94 -10.00 -2.68
CA ALA A 377 12.62 -10.28 -1.27
C ALA A 377 13.83 -10.77 -0.46
#